data_AF-A0A961U1H7-F1
#
_entry.id   AF-A0A961U1H7-F1
#
_cell.length_a   1.000
_cell.length_b   1.000
_cell.length_c   1.000
_cell.angle_alpha   90.00
_cell.angle_beta   90.00
_cell.angle_gamma   90.00
#
_symmetry.space_group_name_H-M   'P 1'
#
loop_
_entity.id
_entity.type
_entity.pdbx_description
1 polymer ?
#
loop_
_entity_poly.entity_id
_entity_poly.type
_entity_poly.pdbx_seq_one_letter_code
_entity_poly.pdbx_strand_id
1 'polypeptide(L)' 'AIGCTGGQHRSVALATVLAERLAKQFNFVSAIHRDMRRTAS' A
#
# COMPACT_ATOMS: atom_id res chain seq x y z
N ALA A 1 0.49 -9.15 6.03
CA ALA A 1 1.16 -7.84 5.87
C ALA A 1 2.31 -7.98 4.87
N ILE A 2 2.56 -6.95 4.03
CA ILE A 2 3.62 -6.96 3.00
C ILE A 2 4.75 -6.03 3.45
N GLY A 3 5.99 -6.51 3.44
CA GLY A 3 7.14 -5.76 3.93
C GLY A 3 8.31 -5.73 2.94
N CYS A 4 9.08 -4.64 2.98
CA CYS A 4 10.42 -4.54 2.40
C CYS A 4 11.32 -3.81 3.40
N THR A 5 12.64 -3.83 3.21
CA THR A 5 13.55 -3.02 4.03
C THR A 5 13.13 -1.55 3.97
N GLY A 6 12.86 -0.94 5.12
CA GLY A 6 12.42 0.45 5.26
C GLY A 6 10.96 0.75 4.90
N GLY A 7 10.17 -0.23 4.42
CA GLY A 7 8.71 -0.14 4.29
C GLY A 7 8.14 0.92 3.33
N GLN A 8 8.97 1.59 2.52
CA GLN A 8 8.58 2.80 1.78
C GLN A 8 8.59 2.66 0.25
N HIS A 9 9.16 1.58 -0.30
CA HIS A 9 9.37 1.46 -1.75
C HIS A 9 8.60 0.27 -2.34
N ARG A 10 9.18 -0.93 -2.24
CA ARG A 10 8.62 -2.14 -2.87
C ARG A 10 7.33 -2.60 -2.22
N SER A 11 7.28 -2.60 -0.89
CA SER A 11 6.06 -2.99 -0.15
C SER A 11 4.92 -2.04 -0.43
N VAL A 12 5.20 -0.73 -0.57
CA VAL A 12 4.22 0.29 -0.94
C VAL A 12 3.67 0.01 -2.33
N ALA A 13 4.54 -0.05 -3.34
CA ALA A 13 4.14 -0.27 -4.73
C ALA A 13 3.29 -1.55 -4.89
N LEU A 14 3.72 -2.66 -4.26
CA LEU A 14 2.99 -3.91 -4.33
C LEU A 14 1.63 -3.84 -3.62
N ALA A 15 1.57 -3.23 -2.43
CA ALA A 15 0.31 -3.07 -1.71
C ALA A 15 -0.70 -2.18 -2.46
N THR A 16 -0.23 -1.13 -3.12
CA THR A 16 -1.07 -0.26 -3.96
C THR A 16 -1.65 -1.02 -5.15
N VAL A 17 -0.81 -1.68 -5.94
CA VAL A 17 -1.25 -2.44 -7.12
C VAL A 17 -2.22 -3.57 -6.73
N LEU A 18 -1.97 -4.25 -5.62
CA LEU A 18 -2.88 -5.29 -5.12
C LEU A 18 -4.23 -4.71 -4.72
N ALA A 19 -4.26 -3.59 -4.00
CA ALA A 19 -5.50 -2.95 -3.60
C ALA A 19 -6.32 -2.49 -4.82
N GLU A 20 -5.70 -1.87 -5.81
CA GLU A 20 -6.36 -1.45 -7.07
C GLU A 20 -6.96 -2.63 -7.83
N ARG A 21 -6.25 -3.77 -7.89
CA ARG A 21 -6.75 -4.97 -8.58
C ARG A 21 -7.92 -5.60 -7.83
N LEU A 22 -7.83 -5.68 -6.50
CA LEU A 22 -8.87 -6.27 -5.66
C LEU A 22 -10.12 -5.38 -5.57
N ALA A 23 -9.96 -4.07 -5.60
CA ALA A 23 -11.08 -3.11 -5.62
C ALA A 23 -11.99 -3.29 -6.85
N LYS A 24 -11.52 -3.93 -7.93
CA LYS A 24 -12.37 -4.29 -9.09
C LYS A 24 -13.36 -5.41 -8.80
N GLN A 25 -13.12 -6.21 -7.77
CA GLN A 25 -13.91 -7.39 -7.43
C GLN A 25 -14.65 -7.23 -6.09
N PHE A 26 -14.12 -6.40 -5.19
CA PHE A 26 -14.62 -6.28 -3.83
C PHE A 26 -14.84 -4.80 -3.47
N ASN A 27 -15.96 -4.51 -2.81
CA ASN A 27 -16.40 -3.13 -2.54
C ASN A 27 -15.69 -2.44 -1.36
N PHE A 28 -14.78 -3.11 -0.64
CA PHE A 28 -14.17 -2.58 0.58
C PHE A 28 -12.69 -2.93 0.71
N VAL A 29 -11.91 -2.48 -0.28
CA VAL A 29 -10.45 -2.71 -0.31
C VAL A 29 -9.72 -1.39 -0.13
N SER A 30 -8.76 -1.35 0.80
CA SER A 30 -7.86 -0.22 1.00
C SER A 30 -6.44 -0.68 1.30
N ALA A 31 -5.45 0.12 0.89
CA ALA A 31 -4.05 -0.08 1.24
C ALA A 31 -3.66 0.87 2.40
N ILE A 32 -2.94 0.34 3.39
CA ILE A 32 -2.37 1.11 4.50
C ILE A 32 -0.85 0.97 4.44
N HIS A 33 -0.14 2.10 4.35
CA HIS A 33 1.33 2.15 4.29
C HIS A 33 1.90 2.66 5.62
N ARG A 34 2.09 1.74 6.57
CA ARG A 34 2.50 2.07 7.96
C ARG A 34 3.78 2.90 8.04
N ASP A 35 4.79 2.55 7.25
CA ASP A 35 6.13 3.15 7.34
C ASP A 35 6.33 4.33 6.39
N MET A 36 5.28 4.74 5.68
CA MET A 36 5.33 5.89 4.77
C MET A 36 5.46 7.18 5.57
N ARG A 37 6.55 7.91 5.36
CA ARG A 37 6.75 9.23 5.96
C ARG A 37 5.70 10.19 5.41
N ARG A 38 4.98 10.90 6.30
CA ARG A 38 4.14 12.03 5.90
C ARG A 38 5.04 13.21 5.56
N THR A 39 5.09 13.61 4.30
CA THR A 39 5.56 14.95 3.93
C THR A 39 4.47 15.95 4.34
N ALA A 40 4.75 16.81 5.32
CA ALA A 40 3.92 17.97 5.57
C ALA A 40 4.14 18.96 4.40
N SER A 41 3.06 19.35 3.74
CA SER A 41 3.01 20.48 2.80
C SER A 41 2.44 21.69 3.51
#